data_AF-A0A917HZQ0-F1
#
_entry.id   AF-A0A917HZQ0-F1
#
_cell.length_a   1.000
_cell.length_b   1.000
_cell.length_c   1.000
_cell.angle_alpha   90.00
_cell.angle_beta   90.00
_cell.angle_gamma   90.00
#
_symmetry.space_group_name_H-M   'P 1'
#
loop_
_entity.id
_entity.type
_entity.pdbx_description
1 polymer ?
#
loop_
_entity_poly.entity_id
_entity_poly.type
_entity_poly.pdbx_seq_one_letter_code
_entity_poly.pdbx_strand_id
1 'polypeptide(L)'
;MDSFIDDILNILLDENKSSLFNEKDLVGVKTVMADSYYNNQQVLVKISNNESFRTKFGSSKLIFNLIEDLIQSDNEEIDLVNLIDKLKVINQFEVNFFNNIIYGTSLKFILELIKKIKPKYNQITGKEGSKLYEELFPILYKFYKVIIEEIKINSSNQATFQQLYNEIKAAFVEQNYKNALTYFRYYYLFSNNLKNNIINFNDIINSISQYLNSSQTPDNIKKTISTFTSVKLLLENLTYRDVIFNRAKTQHDFAKEFYLDFDKQKQQELIEQWVPLNGSKDFKIFEDILENIKFKVPEPKKLAIKLLNSTGRSNLLAEKEKLYNLFFKINLSKEFDYSTYSQQIITNICSTNIDYHNLGMKQLEVNRNRIIEFDLKTNCEKALITNFLPNVTQYHQQIANLLNIGIGMKKVLNDTIRDNPNIRNIIVNYLMTAGSNTFFSVLKPNLFKTNYLLISKQFLNNAATQLRNNKGLINNYKSILIMQLSKYFKDLELEFINLVESYNLNLNQEKDQIIVDIEDILSD
;
A
#
# COMPACT_ATOMS: atom_id res chain seq x y z
N MET A 1 43.79 -59.50 -4.51
CA MET A 1 42.68 -59.71 -3.55
C MET A 1 41.61 -58.65 -3.75
N ASP A 2 42.00 -57.38 -3.91
CA ASP A 2 41.09 -56.26 -4.14
C ASP A 2 40.18 -56.44 -5.37
N SER A 3 40.69 -56.97 -6.50
CA SER A 3 39.84 -57.18 -7.70
C SER A 3 38.73 -58.22 -7.51
N PHE A 4 38.96 -59.25 -6.69
CA PHE A 4 37.96 -60.30 -6.42
C PHE A 4 36.84 -59.79 -5.51
N ILE A 5 37.21 -58.94 -4.56
CA ILE A 5 36.30 -58.24 -3.66
C ILE A 5 35.42 -57.27 -4.47
N ASP A 6 36.02 -56.52 -5.40
CA ASP A 6 35.30 -55.60 -6.29
C ASP A 6 34.36 -56.35 -7.24
N ASP A 7 34.75 -57.51 -7.77
CA ASP A 7 33.89 -58.36 -8.61
C ASP A 7 32.68 -58.90 -7.83
N ILE A 8 32.88 -59.34 -6.58
CA ILE A 8 31.80 -59.78 -5.69
C ILE A 8 30.88 -58.61 -5.32
N LEU A 9 31.44 -57.44 -5.01
CA LEU A 9 30.67 -56.22 -4.76
C LEU A 9 29.87 -55.81 -5.98
N ASN A 10 30.42 -55.93 -7.18
CA ASN A 10 29.72 -55.63 -8.43
C ASN A 10 28.59 -56.62 -8.70
N ILE A 11 28.73 -57.90 -8.35
CA ILE A 11 27.65 -58.91 -8.47
C ILE A 11 26.57 -58.69 -7.40
N LEU A 12 26.96 -58.41 -6.15
CA LEU A 12 26.04 -58.11 -5.05
C LEU A 12 25.23 -56.83 -5.30
N LEU A 13 25.88 -55.83 -5.90
CA LEU A 13 25.31 -54.52 -6.18
C LEU A 13 24.68 -54.42 -7.58
N ASP A 14 24.60 -55.54 -8.32
CA ASP A 14 23.87 -55.66 -9.59
C ASP A 14 22.42 -56.03 -9.30
N GLU A 15 21.51 -55.11 -9.64
CA GLU A 15 20.08 -55.20 -9.37
C GLU A 15 19.46 -56.49 -9.91
N ASN A 16 19.95 -56.96 -11.07
CA ASN A 16 19.46 -58.16 -11.75
C ASN A 16 20.00 -59.47 -11.13
N LYS A 17 21.05 -59.40 -10.32
CA LYS A 17 21.71 -60.56 -9.67
C LYS A 17 21.50 -60.59 -8.16
N SER A 18 21.00 -59.50 -7.58
CA SER A 18 20.74 -59.37 -6.14
C SER A 18 19.72 -60.37 -5.57
N SER A 19 18.93 -61.04 -6.42
CA SER A 19 17.98 -62.10 -6.05
C SER A 19 18.63 -63.45 -5.75
N LEU A 20 19.94 -63.60 -5.99
CA LEU A 20 20.68 -64.84 -5.78
C LEU A 20 21.06 -65.11 -4.32
N PHE A 21 20.85 -64.15 -3.42
CA PHE A 21 21.26 -64.23 -2.01
C PHE A 21 20.06 -64.48 -1.11
N ASN A 22 20.16 -65.49 -0.23
CA ASN A 22 19.11 -65.75 0.77
C ASN A 22 19.24 -64.79 1.97
N GLU A 23 18.24 -64.76 2.86
CA GLU A 23 18.25 -63.86 4.04
C GLU A 23 19.48 -64.02 4.94
N LYS A 24 20.02 -65.24 5.11
CA LYS A 24 21.20 -65.48 5.94
C LYS A 24 22.46 -64.90 5.29
N ASP A 25 22.60 -65.04 3.97
CA ASP A 25 23.70 -64.45 3.21
C ASP A 25 23.66 -62.92 3.33
N LEU A 26 22.46 -62.33 3.25
CA LEU A 26 22.25 -60.89 3.38
C LEU A 26 22.63 -60.36 4.78
N VAL A 27 22.45 -61.12 5.86
CA VAL A 27 22.91 -60.71 7.21
C VAL A 27 24.44 -60.61 7.26
N GLY A 28 25.14 -61.58 6.68
CA GLY A 28 26.61 -61.55 6.57
C GLY A 28 27.08 -60.36 5.74
N VAL A 29 26.45 -60.14 4.58
CA VAL A 29 26.76 -59.02 3.69
C VAL A 29 26.51 -57.68 4.39
N LYS A 30 25.37 -57.49 5.08
CA LYS A 30 25.09 -56.25 5.85
C LYS A 30 26.16 -55.95 6.88
N THR A 31 26.66 -56.98 7.57
CA THR A 31 27.76 -56.84 8.54
C THR A 31 29.04 -56.39 7.86
N VAL A 32 29.41 -57.02 6.75
CA VAL A 32 30.62 -56.65 5.97
C VAL A 32 30.51 -55.24 5.41
N MET A 33 29.34 -54.85 4.88
CA MET A 33 29.12 -53.49 4.39
C MET A 33 29.28 -52.46 5.51
N ALA A 34 28.72 -52.74 6.70
CA ALA A 34 28.83 -51.87 7.85
C ALA A 34 30.26 -51.79 8.41
N ASP A 35 31.00 -52.90 8.47
CA ASP A 35 32.28 -52.96 9.17
C ASP A 35 33.48 -52.65 8.28
N SER A 36 33.40 -52.95 6.98
CA SER A 36 34.54 -52.88 6.06
C SER A 36 34.36 -51.90 4.89
N TYR A 37 33.13 -51.52 4.55
CA TYR A 37 32.85 -50.65 3.39
C TYR A 37 32.07 -49.38 3.74
N TYR A 38 31.88 -49.07 5.02
CA TYR A 38 31.14 -47.89 5.44
C TYR A 38 31.79 -46.56 5.02
N ASN A 39 33.07 -46.56 4.64
CA ASN A 39 33.79 -45.38 4.15
C ASN A 39 34.09 -45.43 2.64
N ASN A 40 33.64 -46.47 1.93
CA ASN A 40 33.85 -46.60 0.49
C ASN A 40 32.72 -45.92 -0.28
N GLN A 41 33.01 -44.74 -0.85
CA GLN A 41 32.01 -43.91 -1.52
C GLN A 41 31.30 -44.62 -2.69
N GLN A 42 32.00 -45.44 -3.48
CA GLN A 42 31.38 -46.14 -4.60
C GLN A 42 30.35 -47.17 -4.13
N VAL A 43 30.66 -47.87 -3.04
CA VAL A 43 29.75 -48.83 -2.40
C VAL A 43 28.56 -48.12 -1.78
N LEU A 44 28.80 -47.03 -1.05
CA LEU A 44 27.75 -46.23 -0.42
C LEU A 44 26.76 -45.63 -1.42
N VAL A 45 27.26 -45.11 -2.55
CA VAL A 45 26.41 -44.58 -3.63
C VAL A 45 25.53 -45.69 -4.20
N LYS A 46 26.08 -46.89 -4.44
CA LYS A 46 25.30 -48.03 -4.93
C LYS A 46 24.23 -48.49 -3.94
N ILE A 47 24.56 -48.59 -2.65
CA ILE A 47 23.58 -48.96 -1.61
C ILE A 47 22.47 -47.91 -1.48
N SER A 48 22.82 -46.63 -1.54
CA SER A 48 21.87 -45.53 -1.32
C SER A 48 21.00 -45.19 -2.54
N ASN A 49 21.35 -45.69 -3.73
CA ASN A 49 20.75 -45.31 -5.01
C ASN A 49 19.23 -45.54 -5.08
N ASN A 50 18.72 -46.64 -4.52
CA ASN A 50 17.27 -46.90 -4.46
C ASN A 50 16.85 -47.64 -3.18
N GLU A 51 15.55 -47.62 -2.91
CA GLU A 51 14.94 -48.18 -1.70
C GLU A 51 15.13 -49.70 -1.57
N SER A 52 15.13 -50.43 -2.69
CA SER A 52 15.36 -51.88 -2.69
C SER A 52 16.76 -52.21 -2.17
N PHE A 53 17.78 -51.50 -2.67
CA PHE A 53 19.16 -51.65 -2.23
C PHE A 53 19.35 -51.24 -0.77
N ARG A 54 18.75 -50.13 -0.33
CA ARG A 54 18.80 -49.74 1.09
C ARG A 54 18.17 -50.78 2.00
N THR A 55 17.02 -51.34 1.61
CA THR A 55 16.35 -52.41 2.36
C THR A 55 17.21 -53.68 2.46
N LYS A 56 17.81 -54.08 1.33
CA LYS A 56 18.61 -55.30 1.22
C LYS A 56 19.99 -55.22 1.87
N PHE A 57 20.67 -54.08 1.79
CA PHE A 57 22.08 -53.96 2.18
C PHE A 57 22.34 -52.89 3.24
N GLY A 58 21.39 -51.98 3.45
CA GLY A 58 21.42 -51.04 4.56
C GLY A 58 21.23 -51.74 5.91
N SER A 59 21.77 -51.10 6.95
CA SER A 59 21.57 -51.51 8.33
C SER A 59 21.76 -50.32 9.28
N SER A 60 21.14 -50.38 10.46
CA SER A 60 21.39 -49.40 11.53
C SER A 60 22.88 -49.34 11.92
N LYS A 61 23.60 -50.47 11.85
CA LYS A 61 25.05 -50.52 12.10
C LYS A 61 25.84 -49.72 11.07
N LEU A 62 25.49 -49.82 9.79
CA LEU A 62 26.11 -49.03 8.72
C LEU A 62 25.91 -47.52 8.96
N ILE A 63 24.68 -47.10 9.29
CA ILE A 63 24.38 -45.69 9.59
C ILE A 63 25.14 -45.20 10.81
N PHE A 64 25.18 -46.00 11.88
CA PHE A 64 25.96 -45.69 13.08
C PHE A 64 27.45 -45.48 12.74
N ASN A 65 28.06 -46.41 12.00
CA ASN A 65 29.47 -46.32 11.60
C ASN A 65 29.74 -45.12 10.69
N LEU A 66 28.83 -44.79 9.76
CA LEU A 66 28.91 -43.59 8.93
C LEU A 66 28.95 -42.30 9.77
N ILE A 67 28.12 -42.21 10.82
CA ILE A 67 28.08 -41.03 11.70
C ILE A 67 29.32 -40.98 12.60
N GLU A 68 29.74 -42.12 13.16
CA GLU A 68 30.97 -42.19 13.97
C GLU A 68 32.22 -41.80 13.17
N ASP A 69 32.29 -42.22 11.90
CA ASP A 69 33.36 -41.82 10.99
C ASP A 69 33.39 -40.31 10.74
N LEU A 70 32.22 -39.70 10.57
CA LEU A 70 32.08 -38.24 10.49
C LEU A 70 32.53 -37.53 11.78
N ILE A 71 32.36 -38.14 12.95
CA ILE A 71 32.85 -37.61 14.23
C ILE A 71 34.37 -37.74 14.35
N GLN A 72 34.94 -38.87 13.93
CA GLN A 72 36.39 -39.14 14.06
C GLN A 72 37.23 -38.33 13.05
N SER A 73 36.71 -38.15 11.84
CA SER A 73 37.33 -37.30 10.81
C SER A 73 37.29 -35.81 11.15
N ASP A 74 36.57 -35.42 12.21
CA ASP A 74 36.34 -34.04 12.63
C ASP A 74 37.53 -33.46 13.44
N ASN A 75 38.62 -34.21 13.66
CA ASN A 75 39.83 -33.74 14.36
C ASN A 75 40.78 -32.89 13.49
N GLU A 76 40.56 -32.81 12.19
CA GLU A 76 41.35 -32.01 11.22
C GLU A 76 40.48 -30.95 10.52
N GLU A 77 41.05 -30.16 9.59
CA GLU A 77 40.28 -29.20 8.80
C GLU A 77 39.16 -29.91 8.02
N ILE A 78 37.90 -29.49 8.22
CA ILE A 78 36.73 -30.15 7.64
C ILE A 78 36.81 -30.16 6.11
N ASP A 79 36.96 -31.34 5.52
CA ASP A 79 36.73 -31.58 4.10
C ASP A 79 35.23 -31.51 3.80
N LEU A 80 34.79 -30.34 3.35
CA LEU A 80 33.38 -30.07 3.04
C LEU A 80 32.85 -30.94 1.90
N VAL A 81 33.67 -31.34 0.94
CA VAL A 81 33.22 -32.16 -0.20
C VAL A 81 32.87 -33.56 0.29
N ASN A 82 33.77 -34.18 1.04
CA ASN A 82 33.53 -35.50 1.65
C ASN A 82 32.34 -35.47 2.63
N LEU A 83 32.23 -34.42 3.45
CA LEU A 83 31.09 -34.24 4.36
C LEU A 83 29.76 -34.15 3.60
N ILE A 84 29.70 -33.32 2.55
CA ILE A 84 28.52 -33.16 1.69
C ILE A 84 28.11 -34.50 1.09
N ASP A 85 29.07 -35.24 0.54
CA ASP A 85 28.82 -36.51 -0.15
C ASP A 85 28.31 -37.60 0.82
N LYS A 86 28.91 -37.70 2.02
CA LYS A 86 28.43 -38.61 3.06
C LYS A 86 27.04 -38.24 3.56
N LEU A 87 26.79 -36.95 3.81
CA LEU A 87 25.45 -36.52 4.23
C LEU A 87 24.40 -36.76 3.14
N LYS A 88 24.74 -36.61 1.84
CA LYS A 88 23.85 -36.96 0.72
C LYS A 88 23.44 -38.43 0.77
N VAL A 89 24.40 -39.33 1.02
CA VAL A 89 24.17 -40.77 1.19
C VAL A 89 23.28 -41.04 2.40
N ILE A 90 23.63 -40.52 3.59
CA ILE A 90 22.88 -40.76 4.84
C ILE A 90 21.42 -40.29 4.68
N ASN A 91 21.21 -39.15 4.02
CA ASN A 91 19.89 -38.58 3.77
C ASN A 91 18.99 -39.42 2.83
N GLN A 92 19.49 -40.49 2.20
CA GLN A 92 18.66 -41.41 1.43
C GLN A 92 18.00 -42.48 2.30
N PHE A 93 18.53 -42.76 3.49
CA PHE A 93 18.03 -43.83 4.35
C PHE A 93 16.76 -43.43 5.10
N GLU A 94 15.84 -44.39 5.19
CA GLU A 94 14.55 -44.28 5.84
C GLU A 94 14.66 -44.27 7.37
N VAL A 95 13.65 -43.72 8.05
CA VAL A 95 13.58 -43.55 9.52
C VAL A 95 13.75 -44.88 10.28
N ASN A 96 13.35 -46.01 9.69
CA ASN A 96 13.48 -47.34 10.30
C ASN A 96 14.94 -47.79 10.50
N PHE A 97 15.90 -47.20 9.77
CA PHE A 97 17.33 -47.47 9.98
C PHE A 97 17.90 -46.72 11.19
N PHE A 98 17.19 -45.74 11.72
CA PHE A 98 17.60 -44.92 12.84
C PHE A 98 16.91 -45.38 14.13
N ASN A 99 17.73 -45.72 15.13
CA ASN A 99 17.26 -45.97 16.49
C ASN A 99 17.71 -44.83 17.43
N ASN A 100 17.25 -44.84 18.68
CA ASN A 100 17.52 -43.73 19.60
C ASN A 100 19.01 -43.54 19.95
N ILE A 101 19.83 -44.59 19.84
CA ILE A 101 21.29 -44.47 20.01
C ILE A 101 21.86 -43.67 18.82
N ILE A 102 21.48 -44.04 17.60
CA ILE A 102 21.90 -43.35 16.37
C ILE A 102 21.43 -41.89 16.39
N TYR A 103 20.18 -41.61 16.80
CA TYR A 103 19.71 -40.25 16.96
C TYR A 103 20.55 -39.46 17.98
N GLY A 104 20.88 -40.06 19.12
CA GLY A 104 21.74 -39.45 20.13
C GLY A 104 23.16 -39.15 19.63
N THR A 105 23.79 -40.08 18.89
CA THR A 105 25.10 -39.87 18.27
C THR A 105 25.04 -38.80 17.18
N SER A 106 24.01 -38.83 16.33
CA SER A 106 23.78 -37.83 15.28
C SER A 106 23.63 -36.42 15.85
N LEU A 107 22.91 -36.29 16.97
CA LEU A 107 22.71 -35.02 17.65
C LEU A 107 24.05 -34.42 18.13
N LYS A 108 24.95 -35.25 18.67
CA LYS A 108 26.30 -34.82 19.08
C LYS A 108 27.12 -34.36 17.88
N PHE A 109 27.13 -35.14 16.82
CA PHE A 109 27.80 -34.79 15.57
C PHE A 109 27.29 -33.44 15.02
N ILE A 110 25.97 -33.26 14.92
CA ILE A 110 25.36 -32.02 14.43
C ILE A 110 25.79 -30.82 15.29
N LEU A 111 25.79 -30.96 16.62
CA LEU A 111 26.21 -29.89 17.52
C LEU A 111 27.65 -29.45 17.24
N GLU A 112 28.57 -30.39 17.18
CA GLU A 112 29.99 -30.10 16.96
C GLU A 112 30.24 -29.55 15.54
N LEU A 113 29.56 -30.09 14.53
CA LEU A 113 29.62 -29.56 13.18
C LEU A 113 29.14 -28.10 13.13
N ILE A 114 27.99 -27.78 13.75
CA ILE A 114 27.45 -26.42 13.78
C ILE A 114 28.42 -25.45 14.45
N LYS A 115 29.03 -25.83 15.58
CA LYS A 115 30.03 -25.02 16.29
C LYS A 115 31.25 -24.71 15.41
N LYS A 116 31.67 -25.64 14.55
CA LYS A 116 32.81 -25.47 13.65
C LYS A 116 32.48 -24.66 12.40
N ILE A 117 31.35 -24.94 11.75
CA ILE A 117 31.02 -24.28 10.48
C ILE A 117 30.54 -22.84 10.69
N LYS A 118 29.86 -22.53 11.80
CA LYS A 118 29.29 -21.21 12.05
C LYS A 118 30.34 -20.08 12.02
N PRO A 119 31.46 -20.16 12.77
CA PRO A 119 32.50 -19.11 12.71
C PRO A 119 33.10 -18.93 11.32
N LYS A 120 33.40 -20.04 10.61
CA LYS A 120 33.97 -19.99 9.25
C LYS A 120 32.98 -19.37 8.26
N TYR A 121 31.73 -19.84 8.25
CA TYR A 121 30.70 -19.34 7.35
C TYR A 121 30.48 -17.83 7.55
N ASN A 122 30.36 -17.36 8.80
CA ASN A 122 30.14 -15.95 9.12
C ASN A 122 31.22 -14.99 8.56
N GLN A 123 32.45 -15.47 8.41
CA GLN A 123 33.57 -14.70 7.85
C GLN A 123 33.52 -14.59 6.32
N ILE A 124 32.94 -15.60 5.65
CA ILE A 124 33.00 -15.77 4.20
C ILE A 124 31.65 -15.63 3.48
N THR A 125 30.52 -15.55 4.20
CA THR A 125 29.18 -15.42 3.59
C THR A 125 29.14 -14.25 2.60
N GLY A 126 28.66 -14.52 1.38
CA GLY A 126 28.57 -13.52 0.31
C GLY A 126 29.90 -13.20 -0.38
N LYS A 127 30.94 -14.00 -0.16
CA LYS A 127 32.26 -13.89 -0.81
C LYS A 127 32.59 -15.14 -1.62
N GLU A 128 33.58 -15.02 -2.48
CA GLU A 128 34.18 -16.14 -3.21
C GLU A 128 34.72 -17.17 -2.20
N GLY A 129 34.10 -18.35 -2.13
CA GLY A 129 34.39 -19.41 -1.14
C GLY A 129 33.19 -19.87 -0.31
N SER A 130 32.06 -19.15 -0.28
CA SER A 130 30.86 -19.59 0.49
C SER A 130 30.07 -20.72 -0.17
N LYS A 131 30.29 -21.01 -1.45
CA LYS A 131 29.48 -21.93 -2.27
C LYS A 131 29.31 -23.32 -1.64
N LEU A 132 30.40 -23.93 -1.15
CA LEU A 132 30.32 -25.26 -0.52
C LEU A 132 29.51 -25.24 0.78
N TYR A 133 29.58 -24.15 1.56
CA TYR A 133 28.73 -24.01 2.75
C TYR A 133 27.26 -23.81 2.39
N GLU A 134 26.99 -22.99 1.36
CA GLU A 134 25.65 -22.79 0.83
C GLU A 134 25.02 -24.09 0.29
N GLU A 135 25.83 -25.00 -0.28
CA GLU A 135 25.41 -26.36 -0.65
C GLU A 135 25.22 -27.26 0.58
N LEU A 136 26.12 -27.19 1.56
CA LEU A 136 26.07 -28.01 2.78
C LEU A 136 24.79 -27.76 3.58
N PHE A 137 24.36 -26.51 3.78
CA PHE A 137 23.24 -26.20 4.66
C PHE A 137 21.93 -26.92 4.25
N PRO A 138 21.45 -26.89 2.99
CA PRO A 138 20.28 -27.68 2.58
C PRO A 138 20.38 -29.17 2.89
N ILE A 139 21.56 -29.76 2.69
CA ILE A 139 21.80 -31.20 2.89
C ILE A 139 21.83 -31.51 4.39
N LEU A 140 22.55 -30.71 5.17
CA LEU A 140 22.59 -30.82 6.62
C LEU A 140 21.20 -30.62 7.22
N TYR A 141 20.38 -29.71 6.68
CA TYR A 141 19.01 -29.51 7.16
C TYR A 141 18.14 -30.75 7.01
N LYS A 142 18.25 -31.47 5.89
CA LYS A 142 17.50 -32.73 5.69
C LYS A 142 17.87 -33.76 6.76
N PHE A 143 19.15 -33.90 7.06
CA PHE A 143 19.63 -34.81 8.10
C PHE A 143 19.16 -34.35 9.48
N TYR A 144 19.44 -33.09 9.81
CA TYR A 144 19.01 -32.42 11.04
C TYR A 144 17.53 -32.61 11.32
N LYS A 145 16.68 -32.47 10.29
CA LYS A 145 15.23 -32.58 10.42
C LYS A 145 14.81 -33.96 10.94
N VAL A 146 15.30 -35.01 10.31
CA VAL A 146 15.02 -36.41 10.71
C VAL A 146 15.44 -36.63 12.16
N ILE A 147 16.63 -36.17 12.55
CA ILE A 147 17.12 -36.36 13.91
C ILE A 147 16.23 -35.62 14.93
N ILE A 148 15.92 -34.35 14.67
CA ILE A 148 15.19 -33.52 15.63
C ILE A 148 13.72 -33.91 15.74
N GLU A 149 13.06 -34.32 14.66
CA GLU A 149 11.63 -34.72 14.69
C GLU A 149 11.41 -36.11 15.34
N GLU A 150 12.37 -37.04 15.20
CA GLU A 150 12.18 -38.45 15.59
C GLU A 150 12.85 -38.85 16.91
N ILE A 151 13.81 -38.05 17.41
CA ILE A 151 14.55 -38.40 18.64
C ILE A 151 13.65 -38.42 19.88
N LYS A 152 13.77 -39.48 20.69
CA LYS A 152 13.18 -39.52 22.02
C LYS A 152 14.20 -39.01 23.03
N ILE A 153 13.93 -37.83 23.59
CA ILE A 153 14.82 -37.22 24.56
C ILE A 153 14.77 -37.97 25.90
N ASN A 154 15.95 -38.30 26.40
CA ASN A 154 16.17 -38.95 27.69
C ASN A 154 17.39 -38.29 28.38
N SER A 155 17.72 -38.71 29.59
CA SER A 155 18.80 -38.10 30.38
C SER A 155 20.17 -38.12 29.69
N SER A 156 20.42 -39.06 28.76
CA SER A 156 21.72 -39.20 28.07
C SER A 156 21.92 -38.19 26.93
N ASN A 157 20.85 -37.65 26.34
CA ASN A 157 20.92 -36.74 25.18
C ASN A 157 20.31 -35.35 25.47
N GLN A 158 19.66 -35.15 26.62
CA GLN A 158 19.04 -33.87 27.00
C GLN A 158 20.01 -32.68 26.96
N ALA A 159 21.21 -32.83 27.55
CA ALA A 159 22.19 -31.73 27.61
C ALA A 159 22.66 -31.32 26.20
N THR A 160 22.98 -32.30 25.34
CA THR A 160 23.37 -32.07 23.95
C THR A 160 22.24 -31.39 23.16
N PHE A 161 20.99 -31.80 23.37
CA PHE A 161 19.84 -31.23 22.69
C PHE A 161 19.63 -29.74 23.06
N GLN A 162 19.74 -29.41 24.35
CA GLN A 162 19.68 -28.04 24.83
C GLN A 162 20.85 -27.18 24.32
N GLN A 163 22.06 -27.73 24.29
CA GLN A 163 23.22 -27.03 23.72
C GLN A 163 23.02 -26.74 22.23
N LEU A 164 22.53 -27.72 21.46
CA LEU A 164 22.23 -27.52 20.03
C LEU A 164 21.15 -26.47 19.81
N TYR A 165 20.09 -26.47 20.61
CA TYR A 165 19.08 -25.40 20.58
C TYR A 165 19.71 -24.03 20.82
N ASN A 166 20.56 -23.89 21.84
CA ASN A 166 21.22 -22.63 22.17
C ASN A 166 22.18 -22.17 21.08
N GLU A 167 22.95 -23.08 20.46
CA GLU A 167 23.85 -22.75 19.35
C GLU A 167 23.11 -22.26 18.11
N ILE A 168 22.04 -22.96 17.73
CA ILE A 168 21.18 -22.57 16.61
C ILE A 168 20.48 -21.25 16.89
N LYS A 169 19.96 -21.04 18.11
CA LYS A 169 19.39 -19.76 18.54
C LYS A 169 20.42 -18.65 18.42
N ALA A 170 21.63 -18.86 18.94
CA ALA A 170 22.70 -17.87 18.89
C ALA A 170 23.09 -17.53 17.44
N ALA A 171 23.15 -18.52 16.55
CA ALA A 171 23.43 -18.30 15.12
C ALA A 171 22.30 -17.55 14.40
N PHE A 172 21.04 -17.84 14.76
CA PHE A 172 19.87 -17.18 14.19
C PHE A 172 19.80 -15.68 14.56
N VAL A 173 20.07 -15.33 15.82
CA VAL A 173 20.01 -13.93 16.30
C VAL A 173 21.31 -13.14 16.06
N GLU A 174 22.34 -13.78 15.53
CA GLU A 174 23.67 -13.22 15.38
C GLU A 174 23.70 -11.95 14.51
N GLN A 175 24.47 -10.95 14.94
CA GLN A 175 24.67 -9.67 14.23
C GLN A 175 23.34 -9.06 13.75
N ASN A 176 22.32 -9.05 14.62
CA ASN A 176 20.98 -8.54 14.29
C ASN A 176 20.38 -9.27 13.06
N TYR A 177 20.36 -10.61 13.15
CA TYR A 177 19.72 -11.51 12.20
C TYR A 177 20.38 -11.56 10.81
N LYS A 178 21.67 -11.25 10.71
CA LYS A 178 22.43 -11.31 9.44
C LYS A 178 22.33 -12.68 8.75
N ASN A 179 22.32 -13.76 9.54
CA ASN A 179 22.32 -15.13 9.05
C ASN A 179 20.94 -15.80 9.14
N ALA A 180 19.87 -15.02 9.33
CA ALA A 180 18.53 -15.57 9.53
C ALA A 180 18.07 -16.46 8.37
N LEU A 181 18.39 -16.09 7.12
CA LEU A 181 18.06 -16.88 5.93
C LEU A 181 18.57 -18.33 6.01
N THR A 182 19.74 -18.54 6.62
CA THR A 182 20.36 -19.86 6.76
C THR A 182 19.80 -20.63 7.95
N TYR A 183 19.67 -19.96 9.11
CA TYR A 183 19.39 -20.65 10.39
C TYR A 183 17.91 -20.66 10.79
N PHE A 184 17.04 -19.85 10.18
CA PHE A 184 15.63 -19.76 10.56
C PHE A 184 14.93 -21.12 10.53
N ARG A 185 15.10 -21.91 9.46
CA ARG A 185 14.47 -23.24 9.33
C ARG A 185 14.96 -24.25 10.38
N TYR A 186 16.22 -24.15 10.81
CA TYR A 186 16.78 -24.99 11.87
C TYR A 186 16.19 -24.58 13.22
N TYR A 187 16.15 -23.28 13.49
CA TYR A 187 15.62 -22.75 14.74
C TYR A 187 14.13 -23.03 14.90
N TYR A 188 13.35 -22.80 13.83
CA TYR A 188 11.91 -23.02 13.83
C TYR A 188 11.57 -24.48 14.07
N LEU A 189 12.36 -25.45 13.61
CA LEU A 189 12.05 -26.87 13.75
C LEU A 189 11.85 -27.32 15.21
N PHE A 190 12.50 -26.68 16.17
CA PHE A 190 12.29 -26.94 17.59
C PHE A 190 10.85 -26.65 18.06
N SER A 191 10.08 -25.83 17.33
CA SER A 191 8.66 -25.60 17.61
C SER A 191 7.80 -26.85 17.47
N ASN A 192 8.28 -27.89 16.77
CA ASN A 192 7.55 -29.15 16.62
C ASN A 192 7.79 -30.13 17.78
N ASN A 193 8.81 -29.88 18.62
CA ASN A 193 9.29 -30.78 19.67
C ASN A 193 8.84 -30.40 21.08
N LEU A 194 7.61 -29.89 21.21
CA LEU A 194 7.08 -29.29 22.44
C LEU A 194 6.68 -30.30 23.52
N LYS A 195 6.52 -31.58 23.17
CA LYS A 195 5.91 -32.60 24.05
C LYS A 195 6.75 -32.95 25.30
N ASN A 196 8.02 -32.55 25.33
CA ASN A 196 8.95 -32.96 26.39
C ASN A 196 9.38 -31.82 27.35
N ASN A 197 8.84 -30.59 27.21
CA ASN A 197 9.15 -29.41 28.05
C ASN A 197 10.66 -29.02 28.17
N ILE A 198 11.53 -29.53 27.29
CA ILE A 198 12.98 -29.26 27.36
C ILE A 198 13.35 -27.86 26.88
N ILE A 199 12.56 -27.32 25.95
CA ILE A 199 12.71 -25.98 25.39
C ILE A 199 11.41 -25.21 25.67
N ASN A 200 11.56 -23.99 26.21
CA ASN A 200 10.42 -23.10 26.42
C ASN A 200 9.91 -22.57 25.07
N PHE A 201 8.68 -22.92 24.71
CA PHE A 201 8.06 -22.47 23.47
C PHE A 201 7.98 -20.94 23.35
N ASN A 202 7.79 -20.25 24.48
CA ASN A 202 7.74 -18.80 24.49
C ASN A 202 9.08 -18.18 24.08
N ASP A 203 10.21 -18.84 24.30
CA ASP A 203 11.51 -18.33 23.86
C ASP A 203 11.63 -18.35 22.33
N ILE A 204 11.04 -19.38 21.69
CA ILE A 204 10.96 -19.49 20.23
C ILE A 204 10.07 -18.38 19.67
N ILE A 205 8.86 -18.22 20.24
CA ILE A 205 7.95 -17.14 19.86
C ILE A 205 8.62 -15.77 19.99
N ASN A 206 9.28 -15.52 21.12
CA ASN A 206 9.92 -14.23 21.37
C ASN A 206 11.04 -13.95 20.38
N SER A 207 11.92 -14.93 20.12
CA SER A 207 13.07 -14.73 19.21
C SER A 207 12.62 -14.52 17.76
N ILE A 208 11.60 -15.25 17.31
CA ILE A 208 10.99 -15.04 15.98
C ILE A 208 10.27 -13.69 15.94
N SER A 209 9.50 -13.32 16.96
CA SER A 209 8.81 -12.02 17.01
C SER A 209 9.81 -10.86 16.95
N GLN A 210 10.94 -10.97 17.65
CA GLN A 210 12.03 -9.99 17.58
C GLN A 210 12.65 -9.94 16.18
N TYR A 211 12.82 -11.08 15.49
CA TYR A 211 13.26 -11.11 14.10
C TYR A 211 12.29 -10.40 13.16
N LEU A 212 10.99 -10.72 13.26
CA LEU A 212 9.94 -10.08 12.48
C LEU A 212 9.86 -8.57 12.75
N ASN A 213 10.32 -8.12 13.93
CA ASN A 213 10.41 -6.72 14.32
C ASN A 213 11.80 -6.07 14.14
N SER A 214 12.75 -6.79 13.56
CA SER A 214 14.13 -6.32 13.38
C SER A 214 14.27 -5.28 12.26
N SER A 215 15.46 -4.73 12.09
CA SER A 215 15.77 -3.80 11.00
C SER A 215 15.92 -4.46 9.63
N GLN A 216 15.68 -5.77 9.50
CA GLN A 216 15.70 -6.47 8.22
C GLN A 216 14.61 -5.93 7.29
N THR A 217 14.91 -5.87 5.99
CA THR A 217 13.93 -5.45 4.97
C THR A 217 12.79 -6.46 4.88
N PRO A 218 11.55 -6.02 4.62
CA PRO A 218 10.40 -6.92 4.56
C PRO A 218 10.56 -8.05 3.52
N ASP A 219 11.18 -7.78 2.36
CA ASP A 219 11.51 -8.81 1.35
C ASP A 219 12.42 -9.92 1.93
N ASN A 220 13.55 -9.55 2.56
CA ASN A 220 14.43 -10.51 3.24
C ASN A 220 13.72 -11.31 4.34
N ILE A 221 12.84 -10.67 5.12
CA ILE A 221 12.04 -11.37 6.13
C ILE A 221 11.14 -12.41 5.47
N LYS A 222 10.40 -12.02 4.43
CA LYS A 222 9.50 -12.90 3.70
C LYS A 222 10.23 -14.06 3.03
N LYS A 223 11.36 -13.78 2.38
CA LYS A 223 12.26 -14.77 1.78
C LYS A 223 12.74 -15.78 2.83
N THR A 224 13.15 -15.31 4.00
CA THR A 224 13.61 -16.16 5.10
C THR A 224 12.52 -17.10 5.61
N ILE A 225 11.31 -16.59 5.85
CA ILE A 225 10.16 -17.42 6.26
C ILE A 225 9.87 -18.49 5.20
N SER A 226 9.89 -18.07 3.92
CA SER A 226 9.61 -18.91 2.76
C SER A 226 10.63 -20.04 2.54
N THR A 227 11.79 -20.02 3.20
CA THR A 227 12.73 -21.17 3.17
C THR A 227 12.22 -22.40 3.92
N PHE A 228 11.19 -22.24 4.75
CA PHE A 228 10.66 -23.31 5.59
C PHE A 228 9.14 -23.49 5.46
N THR A 229 8.38 -22.39 5.53
CA THR A 229 6.91 -22.42 5.49
C THR A 229 6.37 -21.25 4.69
N SER A 230 5.09 -21.32 4.29
CA SER A 230 4.45 -20.13 3.71
C SER A 230 4.22 -19.07 4.78
N VAL A 231 4.33 -17.80 4.40
CA VAL A 231 4.05 -16.66 5.29
C VAL A 231 2.66 -16.80 5.90
N LYS A 232 1.67 -17.14 5.07
CA LYS A 232 0.28 -17.34 5.50
C LYS A 232 0.15 -18.37 6.63
N LEU A 233 0.85 -19.50 6.55
CA LEU A 233 0.87 -20.51 7.61
C LEU A 233 1.56 -19.98 8.88
N LEU A 234 2.66 -19.22 8.74
CA LEU A 234 3.31 -18.59 9.90
C LEU A 234 2.35 -17.62 10.62
N LEU A 235 1.55 -16.86 9.86
CA LEU A 235 0.59 -15.89 10.38
C LEU A 235 -0.64 -16.51 11.06
N GLU A 236 -0.81 -17.84 11.05
CA GLU A 236 -1.80 -18.51 11.90
C GLU A 236 -1.47 -18.33 13.39
N ASN A 237 -0.19 -18.13 13.73
CA ASN A 237 0.20 -17.67 15.06
C ASN A 237 -0.08 -16.16 15.19
N LEU A 238 -1.04 -15.83 16.07
CA LEU A 238 -1.50 -14.46 16.28
C LEU A 238 -0.37 -13.50 16.71
N THR A 239 0.64 -13.98 17.45
CA THR A 239 1.77 -13.14 17.87
C THR A 239 2.58 -12.66 16.67
N TYR A 240 2.92 -13.57 15.75
CA TYR A 240 3.69 -13.24 14.54
C TYR A 240 2.89 -12.34 13.61
N ARG A 241 1.60 -12.66 13.43
CA ARG A 241 0.67 -11.85 12.64
C ARG A 241 0.59 -10.42 13.17
N ASP A 242 0.40 -10.26 14.47
CA ASP A 242 0.20 -8.94 15.06
C ASP A 242 1.50 -8.11 15.01
N VAL A 243 2.68 -8.73 15.14
CA VAL A 243 3.98 -8.05 14.92
C VAL A 243 4.09 -7.52 13.50
N ILE A 244 3.91 -8.36 12.48
CA ILE A 244 4.00 -7.92 11.07
C ILE A 244 2.91 -6.89 10.76
N PHE A 245 1.70 -7.08 11.27
CA PHE A 245 0.59 -6.17 11.07
C PHE A 245 0.84 -4.79 11.68
N ASN A 246 1.36 -4.72 12.90
CA ASN A 246 1.69 -3.45 13.56
C ASN A 246 2.78 -2.68 12.81
N ARG A 247 3.76 -3.39 12.24
CA ARG A 247 4.74 -2.77 11.34
C ARG A 247 4.08 -2.28 10.05
N ALA A 248 3.24 -3.09 9.41
CA ALA A 248 2.54 -2.71 8.19
C ALA A 248 1.67 -1.45 8.37
N LYS A 249 1.13 -1.19 9.57
CA LYS A 249 0.38 0.06 9.86
C LYS A 249 1.23 1.33 9.82
N THR A 250 2.55 1.20 10.00
CA THR A 250 3.47 2.34 10.17
C THR A 250 4.54 2.42 9.08
N GLN A 251 4.92 1.29 8.48
CA GLN A 251 5.98 1.14 7.49
C GLN A 251 5.39 0.70 6.14
N HIS A 252 5.56 1.54 5.12
CA HIS A 252 4.93 1.34 3.81
C HIS A 252 5.45 0.08 3.09
N ASP A 253 6.76 -0.20 3.16
CA ASP A 253 7.36 -1.40 2.57
C ASP A 253 6.77 -2.68 3.16
N PHE A 254 6.46 -2.69 4.46
CA PHE A 254 5.80 -3.82 5.11
C PHE A 254 4.35 -3.97 4.66
N ALA A 255 3.62 -2.87 4.54
CA ALA A 255 2.26 -2.90 4.01
C ALA A 255 2.24 -3.50 2.61
N LYS A 256 3.12 -3.04 1.73
CA LYS A 256 3.23 -3.51 0.35
C LYS A 256 3.60 -5.00 0.26
N GLU A 257 4.58 -5.43 1.04
CA GLU A 257 5.11 -6.78 0.93
C GLU A 257 4.19 -7.85 1.55
N PHE A 258 3.53 -7.55 2.66
CA PHE A 258 2.75 -8.54 3.42
C PHE A 258 1.22 -8.44 3.24
N TYR A 259 0.70 -7.44 2.52
CA TYR A 259 -0.75 -7.22 2.40
C TYR A 259 -1.53 -8.50 2.06
N LEU A 260 -1.08 -9.21 1.01
CA LEU A 260 -1.78 -10.38 0.48
C LEU A 260 -1.66 -11.61 1.38
N ASP A 261 -0.76 -11.60 2.36
CA ASP A 261 -0.56 -12.69 3.31
C ASP A 261 -1.56 -12.63 4.48
N PHE A 262 -2.19 -11.46 4.72
CA PHE A 262 -3.23 -11.29 5.72
C PHE A 262 -4.59 -11.85 5.29
N ASP A 263 -5.44 -12.15 6.27
CA ASP A 263 -6.86 -12.42 6.00
C ASP A 263 -7.59 -11.15 5.52
N LYS A 264 -8.80 -11.33 4.95
CA LYS A 264 -9.60 -10.23 4.41
C LYS A 264 -9.91 -9.13 5.44
N GLN A 265 -10.10 -9.50 6.70
CA GLN A 265 -10.43 -8.55 7.76
C GLN A 265 -9.22 -7.64 8.05
N LYS A 266 -8.03 -8.22 8.18
CA LYS A 266 -6.77 -7.51 8.40
C LYS A 266 -6.34 -6.72 7.15
N GLN A 267 -6.56 -7.25 5.96
CA GLN A 267 -6.39 -6.50 4.71
C GLN A 267 -7.25 -5.22 4.68
N GLN A 268 -8.52 -5.32 5.10
CA GLN A 268 -9.42 -4.18 5.20
C GLN A 268 -8.99 -3.19 6.30
N GLU A 269 -8.62 -3.69 7.48
CA GLU A 269 -8.13 -2.84 8.57
C GLU A 269 -6.86 -2.08 8.13
N LEU A 270 -5.91 -2.75 7.48
CA LEU A 270 -4.66 -2.15 7.04
C LEU A 270 -4.89 -1.04 6.00
N ILE A 271 -5.73 -1.28 4.98
CA ILE A 271 -5.96 -0.28 3.93
C ILE A 271 -6.68 0.95 4.49
N GLU A 272 -7.61 0.78 5.44
CA GLU A 272 -8.30 1.89 6.11
C GLU A 272 -7.37 2.73 7.00
N GLN A 273 -6.32 2.13 7.56
CA GLN A 273 -5.31 2.83 8.38
C GLN A 273 -4.38 3.72 7.55
N TRP A 274 -4.22 3.41 6.27
CA TRP A 274 -3.40 4.20 5.34
C TRP A 274 -4.16 5.35 4.69
N VAL A 275 -5.48 5.44 4.87
CA VAL A 275 -6.29 6.58 4.37
C VAL A 275 -5.77 7.89 4.98
N PRO A 276 -5.26 8.84 4.16
CA PRO A 276 -4.77 10.12 4.64
C PRO A 276 -5.86 10.97 5.30
N LEU A 277 -5.45 11.72 6.31
CA LEU A 277 -6.25 12.78 6.94
C LEU A 277 -5.32 13.87 7.46
N ASN A 278 -5.47 15.09 6.98
CA ASN A 278 -4.72 16.27 7.39
C ASN A 278 -3.19 16.06 7.36
N GLY A 279 -2.68 15.35 6.34
CA GLY A 279 -1.25 15.09 6.19
C GLY A 279 -0.66 14.05 7.16
N SER A 280 -1.49 13.34 7.95
CA SER A 280 -1.02 12.27 8.85
C SER A 280 -0.36 11.10 8.12
N LYS A 281 -0.66 10.92 6.84
CA LYS A 281 -0.08 9.93 5.94
C LYS A 281 0.14 10.57 4.58
N ASP A 282 1.17 10.12 3.87
CA ASP A 282 1.42 10.54 2.49
C ASP A 282 0.39 9.89 1.56
N PHE A 283 -0.31 10.71 0.78
CA PHE A 283 -1.25 10.24 -0.23
C PHE A 283 -0.59 9.36 -1.29
N LYS A 284 0.64 9.68 -1.73
CA LYS A 284 1.34 8.88 -2.75
C LYS A 284 1.58 7.47 -2.25
N ILE A 285 1.99 7.32 -0.99
CA ILE A 285 2.19 6.00 -0.37
C ILE A 285 0.87 5.20 -0.36
N PHE A 286 -0.23 5.85 -0.01
CA PHE A 286 -1.53 5.18 0.00
C PHE A 286 -1.99 4.77 -1.41
N GLU A 287 -1.78 5.61 -2.41
CA GLU A 287 -2.03 5.29 -3.82
C GLU A 287 -1.16 4.12 -4.29
N ASP A 288 0.14 4.12 -3.97
CA ASP A 288 1.07 3.03 -4.29
C ASP A 288 0.64 1.69 -3.70
N ILE A 289 0.13 1.68 -2.46
CA ILE A 289 -0.41 0.48 -1.81
C ILE A 289 -1.63 -0.04 -2.58
N LEU A 290 -2.56 0.86 -2.96
CA LEU A 290 -3.76 0.49 -3.72
C LEU A 290 -3.43 -0.03 -5.12
N GLU A 291 -2.45 0.57 -5.80
CA GLU A 291 -1.98 0.15 -7.11
C GLU A 291 -1.29 -1.23 -7.04
N ASN A 292 -0.48 -1.49 -6.01
CA ASN A 292 0.15 -2.79 -5.79
C ASN A 292 -0.88 -3.91 -5.71
N ILE A 293 -2.00 -3.67 -5.03
CA ILE A 293 -3.09 -4.64 -4.89
C ILE A 293 -4.10 -4.57 -6.06
N LYS A 294 -3.81 -3.77 -7.09
CA LYS A 294 -4.68 -3.54 -8.27
C LYS A 294 -6.10 -3.15 -7.88
N PHE A 295 -6.23 -2.32 -6.84
CA PHE A 295 -7.51 -1.88 -6.26
C PHE A 295 -8.45 -3.02 -5.82
N LYS A 296 -7.94 -4.24 -5.60
CA LYS A 296 -8.72 -5.40 -5.13
C LYS A 296 -8.86 -5.38 -3.60
N VAL A 297 -9.64 -4.43 -3.10
CA VAL A 297 -9.95 -4.28 -1.68
C VAL A 297 -11.06 -5.26 -1.27
N PRO A 298 -10.98 -5.93 -0.10
CA PRO A 298 -12.02 -6.87 0.35
C PRO A 298 -13.42 -6.25 0.50
N GLU A 299 -13.52 -5.07 1.12
CA GLU A 299 -14.78 -4.34 1.31
C GLU A 299 -14.68 -2.93 0.70
N PRO A 300 -14.83 -2.79 -0.64
CA PRO A 300 -14.63 -1.51 -1.33
C PRO A 300 -15.63 -0.43 -0.87
N LYS A 301 -16.87 -0.80 -0.53
CA LYS A 301 -17.88 0.13 -0.01
C LYS A 301 -17.43 0.75 1.33
N LYS A 302 -16.85 -0.05 2.21
CA LYS A 302 -16.38 0.40 3.53
C LYS A 302 -15.19 1.36 3.39
N LEU A 303 -14.26 1.03 2.49
CA LEU A 303 -13.16 1.94 2.16
C LEU A 303 -13.68 3.26 1.56
N ALA A 304 -14.64 3.20 0.63
CA ALA A 304 -15.22 4.40 0.03
C ALA A 304 -15.89 5.32 1.06
N ILE A 305 -16.65 4.75 2.01
CA ILE A 305 -17.21 5.52 3.13
C ILE A 305 -16.10 6.15 3.98
N LYS A 306 -15.02 5.42 4.26
CA LYS A 306 -13.85 5.95 4.97
C LYS A 306 -13.19 7.12 4.22
N LEU A 307 -13.01 7.00 2.90
CA LEU A 307 -12.48 8.08 2.06
C LEU A 307 -13.36 9.33 2.12
N LEU A 308 -14.67 9.19 1.97
CA LEU A 308 -15.60 10.32 2.05
C LEU A 308 -15.56 10.96 3.44
N ASN A 309 -15.53 10.15 4.50
CA ASN A 309 -15.43 10.66 5.87
C ASN A 309 -14.12 11.42 6.12
N SER A 310 -12.99 10.90 5.62
CA SER A 310 -11.70 11.60 5.69
C SER A 310 -11.71 12.88 4.85
N THR A 311 -12.31 12.85 3.66
CA THR A 311 -12.44 14.02 2.77
C THR A 311 -13.23 15.14 3.42
N GLY A 312 -14.35 14.82 4.07
CA GLY A 312 -15.18 15.78 4.79
C GLY A 312 -14.48 16.40 6.00
N ARG A 313 -13.57 15.67 6.65
CA ARG A 313 -12.79 16.12 7.82
C ARG A 313 -11.47 16.79 7.46
N SER A 314 -11.01 16.63 6.21
CA SER A 314 -9.77 17.22 5.76
C SER A 314 -9.88 18.74 5.69
N ASN A 315 -8.87 19.46 6.20
CA ASN A 315 -8.74 20.90 6.03
C ASN A 315 -7.78 21.29 4.89
N LEU A 316 -7.19 20.30 4.21
CA LEU A 316 -6.25 20.49 3.12
C LEU A 316 -6.95 20.30 1.77
N LEU A 317 -7.06 21.36 0.98
CA LEU A 317 -7.72 21.32 -0.33
C LEU A 317 -7.12 20.26 -1.26
N ALA A 318 -5.79 20.22 -1.37
CA ALA A 318 -5.09 19.27 -2.23
C ALA A 318 -5.31 17.80 -1.80
N GLU A 319 -5.50 17.55 -0.50
CA GLU A 319 -5.85 16.22 0.02
C GLU A 319 -7.28 15.85 -0.38
N LYS A 320 -8.25 16.78 -0.26
CA LYS A 320 -9.63 16.52 -0.68
C LYS A 320 -9.74 16.15 -2.16
N GLU A 321 -9.08 16.90 -3.04
CA GLU A 321 -9.10 16.62 -4.47
C GLU A 321 -8.57 15.22 -4.77
N LYS A 322 -7.45 14.85 -4.16
CA LYS A 322 -6.84 13.53 -4.30
C LYS A 322 -7.74 12.42 -3.76
N LEU A 323 -8.39 12.62 -2.61
CA LEU A 323 -9.32 11.64 -2.03
C LEU A 323 -10.59 11.46 -2.88
N TYR A 324 -11.14 12.52 -3.47
CA TYR A 324 -12.27 12.38 -4.43
C TYR A 324 -11.87 11.58 -5.66
N ASN A 325 -10.70 11.88 -6.24
CA ASN A 325 -10.19 11.13 -7.39
C ASN A 325 -10.05 9.64 -7.05
N LEU A 326 -9.51 9.33 -5.87
CA LEU A 326 -9.35 7.96 -5.41
C LEU A 326 -10.68 7.27 -5.13
N PHE A 327 -11.66 7.97 -4.55
CA PHE A 327 -13.02 7.45 -4.34
C PHE A 327 -13.63 6.94 -5.65
N PHE A 328 -13.43 7.66 -6.75
CA PHE A 328 -13.89 7.23 -8.08
C PHE A 328 -13.03 6.16 -8.76
N LYS A 329 -11.79 5.94 -8.30
CA LYS A 329 -10.95 4.80 -8.74
C LYS A 329 -11.36 3.48 -8.07
N ILE A 330 -12.03 3.52 -6.91
CA ILE A 330 -12.53 2.30 -6.25
C ILE A 330 -13.67 1.71 -7.10
N ASN A 331 -13.60 0.41 -7.38
CA ASN A 331 -14.64 -0.30 -8.12
C ASN A 331 -15.91 -0.47 -7.26
N LEU A 332 -16.78 0.54 -7.27
CA LEU A 332 -18.05 0.55 -6.55
C LEU A 332 -19.20 0.05 -7.43
N SER A 333 -20.12 -0.70 -6.82
CA SER A 333 -21.37 -1.10 -7.48
C SER A 333 -22.19 0.12 -7.91
N LYS A 334 -22.97 -0.03 -8.98
CA LYS A 334 -23.90 1.04 -9.44
C LYS A 334 -24.85 1.52 -8.35
N GLU A 335 -25.20 0.65 -7.40
CA GLU A 335 -26.11 0.89 -6.27
C GLU A 335 -25.45 1.56 -5.04
N PHE A 336 -24.18 1.95 -5.10
CA PHE A 336 -23.56 2.64 -3.97
C PHE A 336 -24.29 3.96 -3.68
N ASP A 337 -24.51 4.27 -2.40
CA ASP A 337 -25.15 5.52 -2.00
C ASP A 337 -24.17 6.69 -2.05
N TYR A 338 -24.40 7.62 -2.97
CA TYR A 338 -23.56 8.81 -3.17
C TYR A 338 -24.05 10.02 -2.37
N SER A 339 -25.02 9.88 -1.47
CA SER A 339 -25.60 11.00 -0.71
C SER A 339 -24.55 11.79 0.07
N THR A 340 -23.61 11.12 0.75
CA THR A 340 -22.51 11.80 1.46
C THR A 340 -21.60 12.58 0.51
N TYR A 341 -21.25 11.99 -0.65
CA TYR A 341 -20.48 12.69 -1.67
C TYR A 341 -21.24 13.91 -2.20
N SER A 342 -22.50 13.74 -2.57
CA SER A 342 -23.40 14.80 -3.03
C SER A 342 -23.42 15.97 -2.05
N GLN A 343 -23.67 15.69 -0.76
CA GLN A 343 -23.71 16.71 0.28
C GLN A 343 -22.39 17.48 0.42
N GLN A 344 -21.25 16.79 0.36
CA GLN A 344 -19.94 17.44 0.44
C GLN A 344 -19.66 18.33 -0.76
N ILE A 345 -20.01 17.90 -1.98
CA ILE A 345 -19.84 18.72 -3.17
C ILE A 345 -20.77 19.95 -3.13
N ILE A 346 -22.02 19.78 -2.71
CA ILE A 346 -22.96 20.89 -2.50
C ILE A 346 -22.41 21.89 -1.47
N THR A 347 -21.84 21.39 -0.36
CA THR A 347 -21.21 22.24 0.67
C THR A 347 -20.04 23.03 0.10
N ASN A 348 -19.20 22.38 -0.71
CA ASN A 348 -18.07 23.03 -1.38
C ASN A 348 -18.57 24.12 -2.35
N ILE A 349 -19.57 23.83 -3.20
CA ILE A 349 -20.18 24.80 -4.13
C ILE A 349 -20.76 26.00 -3.37
N CYS A 350 -21.38 25.78 -2.22
CA CYS A 350 -21.97 26.86 -1.41
C CYS A 350 -20.96 27.55 -0.47
N SER A 351 -19.66 27.22 -0.55
CA SER A 351 -18.62 27.78 0.31
C SER A 351 -18.28 29.23 -0.04
N THR A 352 -17.99 30.04 0.98
CA THR A 352 -17.44 31.40 0.82
C THR A 352 -15.94 31.39 0.51
N ASN A 353 -15.23 30.29 0.80
CA ASN A 353 -13.85 30.12 0.38
C ASN A 353 -13.81 29.73 -1.10
N ILE A 354 -13.15 30.55 -1.91
CA ILE A 354 -13.13 30.43 -3.38
C ILE A 354 -12.49 29.13 -3.87
N ASP A 355 -11.47 28.63 -3.17
CA ASP A 355 -10.79 27.40 -3.57
C ASP A 355 -11.67 26.17 -3.37
N TYR A 356 -12.39 26.10 -2.24
CA TYR A 356 -13.40 25.06 -2.02
C TYR A 356 -14.57 25.18 -3.00
N HIS A 357 -15.02 26.41 -3.28
CA HIS A 357 -16.04 26.65 -4.30
C HIS A 357 -15.61 26.11 -5.67
N ASN A 358 -14.41 26.45 -6.12
CA ASN A 358 -13.87 26.00 -7.40
C ASN A 358 -13.70 24.47 -7.44
N LEU A 359 -13.27 23.84 -6.33
CA LEU A 359 -13.24 22.38 -6.23
C LEU A 359 -14.64 21.77 -6.38
N GLY A 360 -15.65 22.34 -5.70
CA GLY A 360 -17.04 21.89 -5.81
C GLY A 360 -17.57 22.00 -7.24
N MET A 361 -17.30 23.12 -7.91
CA MET A 361 -17.67 23.36 -9.31
C MET A 361 -17.01 22.35 -10.26
N LYS A 362 -15.70 22.09 -10.10
CA LYS A 362 -14.97 21.08 -10.88
C LYS A 362 -15.56 19.69 -10.69
N GLN A 363 -15.88 19.31 -9.45
CA GLN A 363 -16.48 18.00 -9.16
C GLN A 363 -17.91 17.87 -9.70
N LEU A 364 -18.68 18.96 -9.71
CA LEU A 364 -19.99 18.99 -10.36
C LEU A 364 -19.88 18.77 -11.87
N GLU A 365 -18.91 19.41 -12.53
CA GLU A 365 -18.69 19.25 -13.97
C GLU A 365 -18.37 17.80 -14.35
N VAL A 366 -17.50 17.15 -13.58
CA VAL A 366 -17.05 15.78 -13.86
C VAL A 366 -18.07 14.71 -13.43
N ASN A 367 -18.76 14.91 -12.30
CA ASN A 367 -19.54 13.87 -11.62
C ASN A 367 -20.99 14.28 -11.31
N ARG A 368 -21.61 15.10 -12.17
CA ARG A 368 -22.98 15.63 -11.98
C ARG A 368 -24.02 14.57 -11.64
N ASN A 369 -23.94 13.40 -12.28
CA ASN A 369 -24.87 12.29 -12.10
C ASN A 369 -24.81 11.63 -10.70
N ARG A 370 -23.84 12.00 -9.86
CA ARG A 370 -23.70 11.53 -8.47
C ARG A 370 -24.21 12.55 -7.45
N ILE A 371 -24.77 13.65 -7.91
CA ILE A 371 -25.24 14.75 -7.07
C ILE A 371 -26.76 14.82 -7.14
N ILE A 372 -27.40 14.96 -5.97
CA ILE A 372 -28.85 15.08 -5.84
C ILE A 372 -29.26 16.49 -6.27
N GLU A 373 -29.84 16.61 -7.47
CA GLU A 373 -30.11 17.92 -8.09
C GLU A 373 -31.11 18.78 -7.30
N PHE A 374 -32.07 18.16 -6.62
CA PHE A 374 -33.01 18.86 -5.74
C PHE A 374 -32.30 19.55 -4.56
N ASP A 375 -31.38 18.84 -3.91
CA ASP A 375 -30.61 19.37 -2.78
C ASP A 375 -29.62 20.44 -3.25
N LEU A 376 -28.98 20.20 -4.40
CA LEU A 376 -28.08 21.18 -5.02
C LEU A 376 -28.81 22.49 -5.25
N LYS A 377 -30.00 22.43 -5.87
CA LYS A 377 -30.82 23.61 -6.14
C LYS A 377 -31.17 24.35 -4.86
N THR A 378 -31.78 23.66 -3.91
CA THR A 378 -32.25 24.26 -2.65
C THR A 378 -31.12 24.94 -1.87
N ASN A 379 -29.94 24.31 -1.79
CA ASN A 379 -28.81 24.87 -1.07
C ASN A 379 -28.14 26.04 -1.81
N CYS A 380 -28.04 25.98 -3.14
CA CYS A 380 -27.49 27.07 -3.94
C CYS A 380 -28.41 28.31 -3.90
N GLU A 381 -29.73 28.11 -3.94
CA GLU A 381 -30.70 29.20 -3.78
C GLU A 381 -30.52 29.89 -2.43
N LYS A 382 -30.45 29.12 -1.34
CA LYS A 382 -30.21 29.65 0.00
C LYS A 382 -28.87 30.40 0.07
N ALA A 383 -27.77 29.80 -0.39
CA ALA A 383 -26.45 30.42 -0.36
C ALA A 383 -26.38 31.71 -1.18
N LEU A 384 -27.02 31.72 -2.36
CA LEU A 384 -27.11 32.92 -3.19
C LEU A 384 -27.80 34.07 -2.45
N ILE A 385 -28.95 33.80 -1.81
CA ILE A 385 -29.75 34.80 -1.12
C ILE A 385 -29.06 35.28 0.17
N THR A 386 -28.57 34.36 1.00
CA THR A 386 -28.13 34.69 2.37
C THR A 386 -26.67 35.12 2.43
N ASN A 387 -25.80 34.57 1.57
CA ASN A 387 -24.36 34.74 1.70
C ASN A 387 -23.80 35.62 0.58
N PHE A 388 -24.13 35.28 -0.67
CA PHE A 388 -23.43 35.82 -1.83
C PHE A 388 -23.97 37.17 -2.30
N LEU A 389 -25.27 37.29 -2.58
CA LEU A 389 -25.87 38.55 -3.05
C LEU A 389 -25.74 39.73 -2.07
N PRO A 390 -25.82 39.54 -0.73
CA PRO A 390 -25.55 40.64 0.20
C PRO A 390 -24.10 41.12 0.20
N ASN A 391 -23.16 40.32 -0.34
CA ASN A 391 -21.72 40.56 -0.30
C ASN A 391 -21.08 40.43 -1.69
N VAL A 392 -21.71 40.98 -2.74
CA VAL A 392 -21.27 40.84 -4.15
C VAL A 392 -19.78 41.15 -4.32
N THR A 393 -19.25 42.19 -3.68
CA THR A 393 -17.83 42.55 -3.78
C THR A 393 -16.90 41.38 -3.44
N GLN A 394 -17.23 40.61 -2.41
CA GLN A 394 -16.44 39.47 -1.95
C GLN A 394 -16.72 38.20 -2.77
N TYR A 395 -17.97 37.99 -3.21
CA TYR A 395 -18.41 36.71 -3.77
C TYR A 395 -18.93 36.75 -5.22
N HIS A 396 -18.56 37.78 -5.99
CA HIS A 396 -18.96 37.93 -7.39
C HIS A 396 -18.64 36.71 -8.25
N GLN A 397 -17.50 36.05 -8.01
CA GLN A 397 -17.12 34.83 -8.75
C GLN A 397 -18.04 33.66 -8.40
N GLN A 398 -18.36 33.46 -7.13
CA GLN A 398 -19.30 32.42 -6.68
C GLN A 398 -20.69 32.65 -7.28
N ILE A 399 -21.16 33.90 -7.31
CA ILE A 399 -22.43 34.27 -7.96
C ILE A 399 -22.38 33.91 -9.45
N ALA A 400 -21.34 34.34 -10.16
CA ALA A 400 -21.20 34.07 -11.59
C ALA A 400 -21.21 32.57 -11.88
N ASN A 401 -20.46 31.79 -11.10
CA ASN A 401 -20.41 30.34 -11.21
C ASN A 401 -21.79 29.71 -10.97
N LEU A 402 -22.50 30.09 -9.90
CA LEU A 402 -23.86 29.57 -9.63
C LEU A 402 -24.89 29.94 -10.70
N LEU A 403 -24.76 31.09 -11.36
CA LEU A 403 -25.66 31.44 -12.45
C LEU A 403 -25.42 30.58 -13.70
N ASN A 404 -24.22 30.00 -13.85
CA ASN A 404 -23.83 29.21 -15.01
C ASN A 404 -24.08 27.69 -14.88
N ILE A 405 -24.35 27.15 -13.68
CA ILE A 405 -24.52 25.67 -13.50
C ILE A 405 -25.83 25.10 -14.05
N GLY A 406 -26.78 25.96 -14.45
CA GLY A 406 -28.02 25.54 -15.13
C GLY A 406 -29.09 24.92 -14.22
N ILE A 407 -29.08 25.19 -12.91
CA ILE A 407 -30.07 24.64 -11.94
C ILE A 407 -31.33 25.52 -11.76
N GLY A 408 -31.54 26.50 -12.63
CA GLY A 408 -32.70 27.40 -12.57
C GLY A 408 -32.57 28.59 -11.63
N MET A 409 -31.35 29.09 -11.37
CA MET A 409 -31.08 30.24 -10.47
C MET A 409 -31.70 31.56 -10.92
N LYS A 410 -32.08 31.67 -12.20
CA LYS A 410 -32.63 32.89 -12.82
C LYS A 410 -33.83 33.44 -12.06
N LYS A 411 -34.81 32.60 -11.71
CA LYS A 411 -36.01 33.07 -11.00
C LYS A 411 -35.65 33.63 -9.62
N VAL A 412 -34.87 32.89 -8.85
CA VAL A 412 -34.46 33.27 -7.49
C VAL A 412 -33.65 34.56 -7.46
N LEU A 413 -32.70 34.73 -8.38
CA LEU A 413 -31.96 35.98 -8.54
C LEU A 413 -32.93 37.17 -8.74
N ASN A 414 -33.91 37.01 -9.63
CA ASN A 414 -34.82 38.08 -9.98
C ASN A 414 -35.83 38.41 -8.87
N ASP A 415 -36.38 37.40 -8.20
CA ASP A 415 -37.26 37.60 -7.05
C ASP A 415 -36.50 38.31 -5.92
N THR A 416 -35.26 37.91 -5.64
CA THR A 416 -34.42 38.54 -4.60
C THR A 416 -34.10 40.01 -4.90
N ILE A 417 -33.79 40.35 -6.14
CA ILE A 417 -33.52 41.75 -6.55
C ILE A 417 -34.80 42.60 -6.47
N ARG A 418 -35.94 42.04 -6.88
CA ARG A 418 -37.24 42.75 -6.82
C ARG A 418 -37.63 43.04 -5.38
N ASP A 419 -37.52 42.03 -4.52
CA ASP A 419 -38.03 42.08 -3.16
C ASP A 419 -37.07 42.82 -2.20
N ASN A 420 -35.80 43.00 -2.59
CA ASN A 420 -34.81 43.71 -1.78
C ASN A 420 -34.00 44.75 -2.59
N PRO A 421 -34.45 46.03 -2.60
CA PRO A 421 -33.75 47.13 -3.27
C PRO A 421 -32.29 47.35 -2.81
N ASN A 422 -31.93 46.94 -1.59
CA ASN A 422 -30.55 47.04 -1.12
C ASN A 422 -29.60 46.13 -1.90
N ILE A 423 -30.05 44.93 -2.29
CA ILE A 423 -29.26 44.02 -3.13
C ILE A 423 -28.98 44.65 -4.48
N ARG A 424 -29.97 45.33 -5.08
CA ARG A 424 -29.76 46.11 -6.31
C ARG A 424 -28.68 47.18 -6.13
N ASN A 425 -28.73 47.93 -5.03
CA ASN A 425 -27.72 48.95 -4.73
C ASN A 425 -26.31 48.33 -4.62
N ILE A 426 -26.17 47.19 -3.93
CA ILE A 426 -24.90 46.49 -3.77
C ILE A 426 -24.34 46.03 -5.12
N ILE A 427 -25.19 45.44 -5.99
CA ILE A 427 -24.81 45.03 -7.35
C ILE A 427 -24.31 46.24 -8.15
N VAL A 428 -25.09 47.33 -8.20
CA VAL A 428 -24.72 48.54 -8.96
C VAL A 428 -23.42 49.14 -8.42
N ASN A 429 -23.26 49.22 -7.10
CA ASN A 429 -22.05 49.74 -6.48
C ASN A 429 -20.82 48.89 -6.81
N TYR A 430 -20.94 47.56 -6.84
CA TYR A 430 -19.85 46.69 -7.28
C TYR A 430 -19.51 46.91 -8.76
N LEU A 431 -20.51 47.00 -9.65
CA LEU A 431 -20.30 47.28 -11.06
C LEU A 431 -19.56 48.62 -11.29
N MET A 432 -19.91 49.64 -10.51
CA MET A 432 -19.28 50.96 -10.55
C MET A 432 -17.85 50.95 -9.99
N THR A 433 -17.61 50.27 -8.86
CA THR A 433 -16.30 50.31 -8.19
C THR A 433 -15.28 49.36 -8.82
N ALA A 434 -15.68 48.16 -9.21
CA ALA A 434 -14.79 47.16 -9.77
C ALA A 434 -14.64 47.25 -11.30
N GLY A 435 -15.54 47.95 -12.00
CA GLY A 435 -15.56 48.01 -13.47
C GLY A 435 -15.70 46.63 -14.13
N SER A 436 -16.23 45.64 -13.41
CA SER A 436 -16.20 44.23 -13.81
C SER A 436 -17.23 43.93 -14.91
N ASN A 437 -16.81 44.13 -16.16
CA ASN A 437 -17.56 43.76 -17.36
C ASN A 437 -17.82 42.24 -17.40
N THR A 438 -16.88 41.43 -16.94
CA THR A 438 -17.03 39.97 -16.84
C THR A 438 -18.21 39.59 -15.95
N PHE A 439 -18.33 40.19 -14.77
CA PHE A 439 -19.46 39.92 -13.89
C PHE A 439 -20.79 40.37 -14.51
N PHE A 440 -20.83 41.56 -15.11
CA PHE A 440 -22.04 42.06 -15.77
C PHE A 440 -22.47 41.18 -16.96
N SER A 441 -21.50 40.65 -17.73
CA SER A 441 -21.77 39.76 -18.86
C SER A 441 -22.46 38.45 -18.45
N VAL A 442 -22.18 37.95 -17.24
CA VAL A 442 -22.84 36.76 -16.67
C VAL A 442 -24.18 37.13 -16.04
N LEU A 443 -24.26 38.28 -15.37
CA LEU A 443 -25.48 38.75 -14.72
C LEU A 443 -26.59 39.08 -15.73
N LYS A 444 -26.28 39.86 -16.78
CA LYS A 444 -27.23 40.37 -17.79
C LYS A 444 -28.17 39.30 -18.37
N PRO A 445 -27.71 38.16 -18.91
CA PRO A 445 -28.60 37.13 -19.47
C PRO A 445 -29.50 36.46 -18.42
N ASN A 446 -29.09 36.52 -17.15
CA ASN A 446 -29.82 35.96 -16.02
C ASN A 446 -30.85 36.94 -15.41
N LEU A 447 -30.97 38.17 -15.90
CA LEU A 447 -31.98 39.13 -15.46
C LEU A 447 -33.26 39.06 -16.32
N PHE A 448 -34.41 39.24 -15.70
CA PHE A 448 -35.64 39.61 -16.40
C PHE A 448 -35.59 41.09 -16.82
N LYS A 449 -36.36 41.46 -17.85
CA LYS A 449 -36.37 42.82 -18.41
C LYS A 449 -36.50 43.88 -17.30
N THR A 450 -37.44 43.71 -16.38
CA THR A 450 -37.68 44.67 -15.29
C THR A 450 -36.46 44.89 -14.40
N ASN A 451 -35.80 43.83 -13.94
CA ASN A 451 -34.63 43.95 -13.07
C ASN A 451 -33.39 44.43 -13.83
N TYR A 452 -33.25 44.04 -15.10
CA TYR A 452 -32.23 44.60 -15.98
C TYR A 452 -32.37 46.12 -16.10
N LEU A 453 -33.59 46.62 -16.35
CA LEU A 453 -33.85 48.05 -16.44
C LEU A 453 -33.59 48.75 -15.10
N LEU A 454 -34.03 48.19 -13.98
CA LEU A 454 -33.78 48.79 -12.65
C LEU A 454 -32.27 48.93 -12.34
N ILE A 455 -31.48 47.88 -12.62
CA ILE A 455 -30.02 47.91 -12.43
C ILE A 455 -29.39 48.94 -13.39
N SER A 456 -29.80 48.94 -14.66
CA SER A 456 -29.21 49.81 -15.68
C SER A 456 -29.53 51.29 -15.42
N LYS A 457 -30.78 51.65 -15.12
CA LYS A 457 -31.18 53.02 -14.76
C LYS A 457 -30.38 53.53 -13.57
N GLN A 458 -30.25 52.71 -12.52
CA GLN A 458 -29.51 53.12 -11.33
C GLN A 458 -28.01 53.25 -11.61
N PHE A 459 -27.43 52.35 -12.42
CA PHE A 459 -26.04 52.46 -12.86
C PHE A 459 -25.80 53.75 -13.65
N LEU A 460 -26.63 54.05 -14.66
CA LEU A 460 -26.50 55.24 -15.50
C LEU A 460 -26.64 56.54 -14.70
N ASN A 461 -27.62 56.64 -13.81
CA ASN A 461 -27.80 57.82 -12.95
C ASN A 461 -26.62 58.02 -11.99
N ASN A 462 -26.08 56.92 -11.42
CA ASN A 462 -24.89 56.99 -10.56
C ASN A 462 -23.65 57.41 -11.37
N ALA A 463 -23.48 56.87 -12.58
CA ALA A 463 -22.39 57.24 -13.48
C ALA A 463 -22.47 58.71 -13.90
N ALA A 464 -23.65 59.21 -14.26
CA ALA A 464 -23.88 60.62 -14.59
C ALA A 464 -23.45 61.54 -13.44
N THR A 465 -23.88 61.21 -12.22
CA THR A 465 -23.54 61.97 -11.02
C THR A 465 -22.02 61.99 -10.76
N GLN A 466 -21.33 60.86 -10.94
CA GLN A 466 -19.89 60.77 -10.71
C GLN A 466 -19.09 61.47 -11.83
N LEU A 467 -19.52 61.35 -13.09
CA LEU A 467 -18.87 61.98 -14.24
C LEU A 467 -18.97 63.50 -14.24
N ARG A 468 -20.06 64.06 -13.68
CA ARG A 468 -20.19 65.51 -13.45
C ARG A 468 -19.00 66.07 -12.65
N ASN A 469 -18.48 65.28 -11.72
CA ASN A 469 -17.38 65.67 -10.83
C ASN A 469 -16.00 65.23 -11.36
N ASN A 470 -15.93 64.14 -12.14
CA ASN A 470 -14.68 63.64 -12.72
C ASN A 470 -14.92 62.85 -14.02
N LYS A 471 -14.71 63.49 -15.17
CA LYS A 471 -14.88 62.84 -16.49
C LYS A 471 -13.97 61.62 -16.69
N GLY A 472 -12.79 61.59 -16.07
CA GLY A 472 -11.83 60.50 -16.21
C GLY A 472 -12.37 59.14 -15.75
N LEU A 473 -13.44 59.12 -14.94
CA LEU A 473 -14.14 57.91 -14.51
C LEU A 473 -14.87 57.20 -15.66
N ILE A 474 -15.06 57.84 -16.82
CA ILE A 474 -15.70 57.21 -17.99
C ILE A 474 -14.96 55.94 -18.42
N ASN A 475 -13.62 55.94 -18.26
CA ASN A 475 -12.77 54.78 -18.52
C ASN A 475 -13.12 53.57 -17.64
N ASN A 476 -13.66 53.79 -16.44
CA ASN A 476 -14.08 52.72 -15.53
C ASN A 476 -15.43 52.10 -15.93
N TYR A 477 -16.27 52.85 -16.64
CA TYR A 477 -17.64 52.45 -16.98
C TYR A 477 -17.81 52.04 -18.44
N LYS A 478 -16.88 52.43 -19.32
CA LYS A 478 -16.88 52.20 -20.77
C LYS A 478 -17.51 50.89 -21.19
N SER A 479 -16.92 49.79 -20.74
CA SER A 479 -17.34 48.45 -21.15
C SER A 479 -18.78 48.13 -20.74
N ILE A 480 -19.21 48.58 -19.55
CA ILE A 480 -20.56 48.35 -19.04
C ILE A 480 -21.57 49.25 -19.77
N LEU A 481 -21.22 50.51 -20.04
CA LEU A 481 -22.06 51.43 -20.82
C LEU A 481 -22.33 50.88 -22.22
N ILE A 482 -21.28 50.42 -22.93
CA ILE A 482 -21.40 49.77 -24.23
C ILE A 482 -22.32 48.54 -24.13
N MET A 483 -22.17 47.70 -23.10
CA MET A 483 -23.04 46.55 -22.89
C MET A 483 -24.51 46.93 -22.60
N GLN A 484 -24.79 48.16 -22.14
CA GLN A 484 -26.14 48.65 -21.89
C GLN A 484 -26.81 49.28 -23.11
N LEU A 485 -26.05 49.71 -24.12
CA LEU A 485 -26.51 50.14 -25.46
C LEU A 485 -27.06 48.97 -26.28
N SER A 486 -28.08 48.30 -25.75
CA SER A 486 -28.64 47.06 -26.30
C SER A 486 -30.14 47.20 -26.60
N LYS A 487 -30.84 46.07 -26.83
CA LYS A 487 -32.27 46.01 -27.22
C LYS A 487 -33.23 46.88 -26.39
N TYR A 488 -32.86 47.28 -25.18
CA TYR A 488 -33.68 48.11 -24.28
C TYR A 488 -33.21 49.55 -24.17
N PHE A 489 -32.41 50.04 -25.11
CA PHE A 489 -31.88 51.40 -25.12
C PHE A 489 -32.99 52.47 -24.98
N LYS A 490 -34.08 52.35 -25.76
CA LYS A 490 -35.22 53.28 -25.71
C LYS A 490 -35.88 53.35 -24.31
N ASP A 491 -35.83 52.26 -23.54
CA ASP A 491 -36.36 52.24 -22.16
C ASP A 491 -35.44 52.98 -21.15
N LEU A 492 -34.22 53.35 -21.59
CA LEU A 492 -33.14 53.99 -20.82
C LEU A 492 -32.69 55.34 -21.42
N GLU A 493 -33.37 55.83 -22.46
CA GLU A 493 -32.95 56.98 -23.27
C GLU A 493 -32.72 58.23 -22.43
N LEU A 494 -33.66 58.54 -21.52
CA LEU A 494 -33.55 59.67 -20.60
C LEU A 494 -32.31 59.58 -19.70
N GLU A 495 -32.00 58.38 -19.18
CA GLU A 495 -30.82 58.19 -18.35
C GLU A 495 -29.51 58.33 -19.14
N PHE A 496 -29.50 57.96 -20.42
CA PHE A 496 -28.36 58.21 -21.32
C PHE A 496 -28.22 59.71 -21.67
N ILE A 497 -29.32 60.43 -21.90
CA ILE A 497 -29.29 61.90 -22.09
C ILE A 497 -28.68 62.57 -20.85
N ASN A 498 -29.16 62.23 -19.65
CA ASN A 498 -28.64 62.77 -18.40
C ASN A 498 -27.13 62.48 -18.20
N LEU A 499 -26.66 61.30 -18.62
CA LEU A 499 -25.25 60.91 -18.60
C LEU A 499 -24.41 61.83 -19.51
N VAL A 500 -24.87 62.04 -20.75
CA VAL A 500 -24.22 62.92 -21.75
C VAL A 500 -24.17 64.36 -21.25
N GLU A 501 -25.30 64.90 -20.79
CA GLU A 501 -25.38 66.26 -20.23
C GLU A 501 -24.40 66.42 -19.05
N SER A 502 -24.43 65.48 -18.10
CA SER A 502 -23.54 65.50 -16.94
C SER A 502 -22.06 65.45 -17.33
N TYR A 503 -21.71 64.70 -18.37
CA TYR A 503 -20.36 64.66 -18.93
C TYR A 503 -19.99 65.98 -19.63
N ASN A 504 -20.92 66.64 -20.32
CA ASN A 504 -20.67 67.85 -21.10
C ASN A 504 -20.60 69.15 -20.27
N LEU A 505 -21.09 69.15 -19.03
CA LEU A 505 -21.08 70.32 -18.13
C LEU A 505 -19.69 70.86 -17.71
N ASN A 506 -18.59 70.21 -18.09
CA ASN A 506 -17.23 70.62 -17.76
C ASN A 506 -16.41 70.81 -19.06
N LEU A 507 -16.03 72.04 -19.41
CA LEU A 507 -15.74 72.45 -20.81
C LEU A 507 -14.30 72.22 -21.33
N ASN A 508 -13.39 71.60 -20.55
CA ASN A 508 -11.95 71.67 -20.82
C ASN A 508 -11.28 70.35 -21.29
N GLN A 509 -12.00 69.38 -21.87
CA GLN A 509 -11.43 68.11 -22.35
C GLN A 509 -12.06 67.63 -23.67
N GLU A 510 -11.27 66.97 -24.52
CA GLU A 510 -11.77 66.20 -25.68
C GLU A 510 -12.82 65.17 -25.22
N LYS A 511 -13.89 65.01 -26.01
CA LYS A 511 -14.98 64.06 -25.68
C LYS A 511 -14.48 62.62 -25.83
N ASP A 512 -14.80 61.76 -24.85
CA ASP A 512 -14.55 60.32 -24.97
C ASP A 512 -15.43 59.73 -26.09
N GLN A 513 -14.85 58.84 -26.90
CA GLN A 513 -15.54 58.16 -27.99
C GLN A 513 -16.85 57.49 -27.56
N ILE A 514 -16.95 56.95 -26.33
CA ILE A 514 -18.21 56.32 -25.86
C ILE A 514 -19.34 57.35 -25.78
N ILE A 515 -19.02 58.58 -25.36
CA ILE A 515 -20.02 59.65 -25.25
C ILE A 515 -20.46 60.08 -26.64
N VAL A 516 -19.54 60.14 -27.60
CA VAL A 516 -19.85 60.37 -29.02
C VAL A 516 -20.75 59.25 -29.55
N ASP A 517 -20.40 57.99 -29.31
CA ASP A 517 -21.19 56.83 -29.73
C ASP A 517 -22.62 56.86 -29.13
N ILE A 518 -22.77 57.32 -27.88
CA ILE A 518 -24.09 57.50 -27.24
C ILE A 518 -24.87 58.65 -27.90
N GLU A 519 -24.23 59.79 -28.15
CA GLU A 519 -24.84 60.95 -28.81
C GLU A 519 -25.32 60.61 -30.23
N ASP A 520 -24.54 59.84 -30.99
CA ASP A 520 -24.91 59.37 -32.33
C ASP A 520 -26.16 58.48 -32.28
N ILE A 521 -26.20 57.50 -31.35
CA ILE A 521 -27.38 56.62 -31.17
C ILE A 521 -28.61 57.40 -30.70
N LEU A 522 -28.45 58.46 -29.90
CA LEU A 522 -29.56 59.32 -29.47
C LEU A 522 -30.11 60.22 -30.59
N SER A 523 -29.34 60.41 -31.67
CA SER A 523 -29.68 61.28 -32.79
C SER A 523 -30.38 60.54 -33.95
N ASP A 524 -30.29 59.21 -33.97
CA ASP A 524 -30.97 58.26 -34.89
C ASP A 524 -32.35 57.83 -34.38
#